data_AF-A0A9D9M7Z6-F1
#
_entry.id   AF-A0A9D9M7Z6-F1
#
_cell.length_a   1.000
_cell.length_b   1.000
_cell.length_c   1.000
_cell.angle_alpha   90.00
_cell.angle_beta   90.00
_cell.angle_gamma   90.00
#
_symmetry.space_group_name_H-M   'P 1'
#
loop_
_entity.id
_entity.type
_entity.pdbx_description
1 polymer ?
#
loop_
_entity_poly.entity_id
_entity_poly.type
_entity_poly.pdbx_seq_one_letter_code
_entity_poly.pdbx_strand_id
1 'polypeptide(L)'
;KEGFLRTGRALTQTAGRAARNVHGLVIMYADHITPSMDETIRETNRRRSKQIAYNKLHHITPTQVQTRSNVLIGELGGAKAVSGRLAGGTTGRVSAANSYDKPEYIPNPSDYGRGEVTVGFGHDAIREAGAAYSDGFVRADLAAVLQDPVIRSMSRAQIEKMISDDRERMKKSASDLDFTSAARYRDEMWALQQYLKVWKDK
;
A
#
# COMPACT_ATOMS: atom_id res chain seq x y z
N LYS A 1 -0.06 31.75 9.02
CA LYS A 1 0.31 31.34 10.41
C LYS A 1 0.33 29.82 10.46
N GLU A 2 1.38 29.24 11.01
CA GLU A 2 1.51 27.79 11.16
C GLU A 2 0.51 27.31 12.23
N GLY A 3 -0.35 26.35 11.87
CA GLY A 3 -1.24 25.69 12.81
C GLY A 3 -0.52 24.59 13.58
N PHE A 4 -1.13 24.09 14.67
CA PHE A 4 -0.58 23.03 15.52
C PHE A 4 -0.05 21.80 14.73
N LEU A 5 -0.80 21.37 13.70
CA LEU A 5 -0.46 20.21 12.86
C LEU A 5 0.72 20.45 11.91
N ARG A 6 1.16 21.70 11.73
CA ARG A 6 2.25 22.09 10.81
C ARG A 6 3.47 22.65 11.55
N THR A 7 3.54 22.42 12.85
CA THR A 7 4.74 22.69 13.65
C THR A 7 5.87 21.73 13.27
N GLY A 8 7.13 22.15 13.43
CA GLY A 8 8.30 21.32 13.09
C GLY A 8 8.27 19.93 13.73
N ARG A 9 7.77 19.82 14.98
CA ARG A 9 7.59 18.53 15.68
C ARG A 9 6.56 17.63 14.98
N ALA A 10 5.40 18.16 14.62
CA ALA A 10 4.33 17.40 13.97
C ALA A 10 4.75 16.94 12.56
N LEU A 11 5.42 17.80 11.79
CA LEU A 11 5.97 17.46 10.48
C LEU A 11 7.04 16.37 10.59
N THR A 12 7.96 16.49 11.55
CA THR A 12 8.99 15.46 11.81
C THR A 12 8.38 14.11 12.17
N GLN A 13 7.34 14.08 13.01
CA GLN A 13 6.67 12.83 13.37
C GLN A 13 5.97 12.18 12.18
N THR A 14 5.33 12.99 11.34
CA THR A 14 4.63 12.52 10.13
C THR A 14 5.63 11.97 9.12
N ALA A 15 6.73 12.69 8.86
CA ALA A 15 7.81 12.26 7.99
C ALA A 15 8.49 10.97 8.50
N GLY A 16 8.65 10.83 9.82
CA GLY A 16 9.23 9.64 10.46
C GLY A 16 8.47 8.34 10.17
N ARG A 17 7.18 8.39 9.80
CA ARG A 17 6.42 7.19 9.39
C ARG A 17 6.99 6.55 8.12
N ALA A 18 7.53 7.33 7.20
CA ALA A 18 8.13 6.85 5.95
C ALA A 18 9.51 6.19 6.15
N ALA A 19 10.21 6.49 7.26
CA ALA A 19 11.57 6.01 7.51
C ALA A 19 11.68 4.48 7.78
N ARG A 20 10.55 3.76 7.86
CA ARG A 20 10.52 2.30 8.03
C ARG A 20 10.67 1.52 6.72
N ASN A 21 10.73 2.21 5.59
CA ASN A 21 10.90 1.63 4.25
C ASN A 21 12.20 2.13 3.61
N VAL A 22 12.90 1.26 2.87
CA VAL A 22 14.15 1.59 2.16
C VAL A 22 13.93 2.70 1.11
N HIS A 23 12.76 2.70 0.46
CA HIS A 23 12.31 3.69 -0.52
C HIS A 23 11.35 4.72 0.09
N GLY A 24 11.44 4.96 1.41
CA GLY A 24 10.60 5.96 2.09
C GLY A 24 10.80 7.37 1.51
N LEU A 25 9.72 7.96 0.99
CA LEU A 25 9.67 9.31 0.45
C LEU A 25 8.55 10.11 1.13
N VAL A 26 8.81 11.39 1.38
CA VAL A 26 7.84 12.33 1.95
C VAL A 26 7.69 13.49 0.98
N ILE A 27 6.46 13.76 0.56
CA ILE A 27 6.11 14.87 -0.33
C ILE A 27 5.28 15.86 0.50
N MET A 28 5.73 17.11 0.56
CA MET A 28 5.03 18.20 1.24
C MET A 28 4.45 19.16 0.20
N TYR A 29 3.12 19.22 0.08
CA TYR A 29 2.46 20.18 -0.80
C TYR A 29 2.30 21.53 -0.09
N ALA A 30 2.94 22.57 -0.61
CA ALA A 30 2.84 23.94 -0.12
C ALA A 30 3.23 24.93 -1.22
N ASP A 31 2.63 26.12 -1.20
CA ASP A 31 2.98 27.20 -2.13
C ASP A 31 4.34 27.83 -1.79
N HIS A 32 4.73 27.80 -0.52
CA HIS A 32 6.01 28.32 -0.03
C HIS A 32 6.55 27.48 1.13
N ILE A 33 7.86 27.56 1.36
CA ILE A 33 8.53 26.87 2.46
C ILE A 33 8.38 27.71 3.73
N THR A 34 7.73 27.15 4.75
CA THR A 34 7.59 27.81 6.05
C THR A 34 8.79 27.50 6.97
N PRO A 35 9.05 28.28 8.04
CA PRO A 35 10.12 28.00 8.98
C PRO A 35 10.07 26.59 9.59
N SER A 36 8.89 26.09 9.97
CA SER A 36 8.73 24.72 10.49
C SER A 36 9.07 23.66 9.44
N MET A 37 8.78 23.92 8.16
CA MET A 37 9.15 23.01 7.07
C MET A 37 10.66 22.99 6.85
N ASP A 38 11.29 24.17 6.80
CA ASP A 38 12.75 24.31 6.63
C ASP A 38 13.51 23.61 7.78
N GLU A 39 13.09 23.82 9.03
CA GLU A 39 13.66 23.12 10.20
C GLU A 39 13.55 21.59 10.05
N THR A 40 12.37 21.09 9.68
CA THR A 40 12.12 19.65 9.50
C THR A 40 12.98 19.05 8.38
N ILE A 41 13.11 19.77 7.26
CA ILE A 41 13.91 19.35 6.10
C ILE A 41 15.38 19.30 6.48
N ARG A 42 15.91 20.37 7.11
CA ARG A 42 17.30 20.43 7.56
C ARG A 42 17.63 19.32 8.55
N GLU A 43 16.77 19.10 9.54
CA GLU A 43 17.01 18.05 10.55
C GLU A 43 16.96 16.64 9.93
N THR A 44 16.03 16.41 8.99
CA THR A 44 15.93 15.14 8.26
C THR A 44 17.18 14.90 7.40
N ASN A 45 17.63 15.92 6.66
CA ASN A 45 18.84 15.85 5.85
C ASN A 45 20.08 15.60 6.72
N ARG A 46 20.21 16.33 7.83
CA ARG A 46 21.31 16.13 8.79
C ARG A 46 21.35 14.70 9.33
N ARG A 47 20.20 14.12 9.71
CA ARG A 47 20.12 12.72 10.18
C ARG A 47 20.47 11.73 9.07
N ARG A 48 19.93 11.93 7.86
CA ARG A 48 20.16 11.07 6.70
C ARG A 48 21.64 11.05 6.31
N SER A 49 22.30 12.21 6.24
CA SER A 49 23.73 12.29 5.92
C SER A 49 24.59 11.52 6.93
N LYS A 50 24.27 11.60 8.23
CA LYS A 50 24.95 10.81 9.27
C LYS A 50 24.73 9.31 9.09
N GLN A 51 23.51 8.89 8.78
CA GLN A 51 23.19 7.48 8.54
C GLN A 51 23.92 6.94 7.31
N ILE A 52 23.97 7.70 6.21
CA ILE A 52 24.69 7.32 5.00
C ILE A 52 26.19 7.20 5.28
N ALA A 53 26.78 8.18 5.99
CA ALA A 53 28.19 8.14 6.37
C ALA A 53 28.52 6.92 7.23
N TYR A 54 27.67 6.63 8.22
CA TYR A 54 27.79 5.44 9.07
C TYR A 54 27.68 4.15 8.25
N ASN A 55 26.65 4.04 7.40
CA ASN A 55 26.44 2.87 6.54
C ASN A 55 27.62 2.64 5.58
N LYS A 56 28.18 3.71 5.02
CA LYS A 56 29.37 3.65 4.14
C LYS A 56 30.60 3.16 4.90
N LEU A 57 30.82 3.67 6.12
CA LEU A 57 31.96 3.27 6.96
C LEU A 57 31.85 1.81 7.41
N HIS A 58 30.63 1.32 7.68
CA HIS A 58 30.38 -0.01 8.21
C HIS A 58 29.91 -1.02 7.14
N HIS A 59 29.91 -0.64 5.86
CA HIS A 59 29.45 -1.48 4.74
C HIS A 59 28.02 -2.04 4.92
N ILE A 60 27.13 -1.27 5.54
CA ILE A 60 25.74 -1.68 5.79
C ILE A 60 24.88 -1.32 4.58
N THR A 61 24.19 -2.31 4.00
CA THR A 61 23.18 -2.08 2.97
C THR A 61 21.80 -1.95 3.65
N PRO A 62 21.06 -0.84 3.48
CA PRO A 62 19.74 -0.70 4.06
C PRO A 62 18.77 -1.77 3.56
N THR A 63 18.11 -2.47 4.46
CA THR A 63 17.10 -3.50 4.15
C THR A 63 15.79 -3.22 4.86
N GLN A 64 14.67 -3.61 4.25
CA GLN A 64 13.36 -3.48 4.88
C GLN A 64 13.25 -4.44 6.07
N VAL A 65 12.82 -3.91 7.22
CA VAL A 65 12.54 -4.72 8.42
C VAL A 65 11.29 -5.56 8.16
N GLN A 66 11.42 -6.88 8.25
CA GLN A 66 10.29 -7.80 8.18
C GLN A 66 9.72 -7.99 9.58
N THR A 67 8.55 -7.41 9.86
CA THR A 67 7.82 -7.69 11.10
C THR A 67 7.17 -9.07 10.99
N ARG A 68 7.56 -10.01 11.85
CA ARG A 68 6.92 -11.33 11.90
C ARG A 68 5.52 -11.17 12.49
N SER A 69 4.48 -11.20 11.67
CA SER A 69 3.10 -11.37 12.14
C SER A 69 2.78 -12.86 12.19
N ASN A 70 2.63 -13.41 13.41
CA ASN A 70 2.25 -14.79 13.75
C ASN A 70 2.54 -15.87 12.69
N VAL A 71 3.73 -16.45 12.77
CA VAL A 71 4.22 -17.57 11.94
C VAL A 71 3.56 -18.91 12.31
N LEU A 72 2.34 -18.91 12.86
CA LEU A 72 1.65 -20.17 13.22
C LEU A 72 1.01 -20.86 12.00
N ILE A 73 0.67 -20.12 10.95
CA ILE A 73 0.10 -20.71 9.72
C ILE A 73 1.17 -21.39 8.85
N GLY A 74 2.44 -20.97 8.94
CA GLY A 74 3.52 -21.51 8.13
C GLY A 74 4.09 -22.85 8.61
N GLU A 75 4.00 -23.15 9.91
CA GLU A 75 4.50 -24.43 10.46
C GLU A 75 3.49 -25.58 10.37
N LEU A 76 2.19 -25.27 10.24
CA LEU A 76 1.12 -26.28 10.15
C LEU A 76 0.79 -26.70 8.70
N GLY A 77 1.36 -26.04 7.68
CA GLY A 77 1.05 -26.27 6.27
C GLY A 77 2.27 -26.59 5.42
N GLY A 78 2.63 -27.88 5.34
CA GLY A 78 3.21 -28.53 4.16
C GLY A 78 4.42 -27.91 3.43
N ALA A 79 5.61 -28.45 3.71
CA ALA A 79 6.74 -28.69 2.82
C ALA A 79 7.00 -27.78 1.57
N LYS A 80 8.13 -27.06 1.63
CA LYS A 80 9.07 -26.61 0.58
C LYS A 80 8.61 -26.59 -0.89
N ALA A 81 8.67 -25.38 -1.48
CA ALA A 81 9.15 -25.19 -2.85
C ALA A 81 10.38 -24.28 -2.82
N VAL A 82 11.56 -24.88 -3.03
CA VAL A 82 12.79 -24.17 -3.37
C VAL A 82 12.70 -23.84 -4.86
N SER A 83 12.38 -22.60 -5.23
CA SER A 83 12.60 -22.12 -6.59
C SER A 83 13.90 -21.33 -6.64
N GLY A 84 14.88 -21.93 -7.31
CA GLY A 84 16.23 -21.42 -7.45
C GLY A 84 16.29 -20.11 -8.22
N ARG A 85 17.33 -19.34 -7.88
CA ARG A 85 17.85 -18.21 -8.66
C ARG A 85 18.02 -18.58 -10.13
N LEU A 86 17.55 -17.71 -11.02
CA LEU A 86 18.08 -17.57 -12.36
C LEU A 86 18.67 -16.17 -12.51
N ALA A 87 19.93 -16.15 -12.95
CA ALA A 87 20.73 -14.97 -13.23
C ALA A 87 20.42 -14.42 -14.63
N GLY A 88 20.57 -13.11 -14.81
CA GLY A 88 20.77 -12.47 -16.11
C GLY A 88 19.50 -12.04 -16.85
N GLY A 89 19.21 -10.74 -16.80
CA GLY A 89 18.17 -10.09 -17.59
C GLY A 89 18.14 -8.59 -17.32
N THR A 90 18.97 -7.84 -18.02
CA THR A 90 18.91 -6.37 -18.09
C THR A 90 17.61 -5.94 -18.77
N THR A 91 16.58 -5.66 -17.99
CA THR A 91 15.44 -4.85 -18.43
C THR A 91 15.42 -3.57 -17.61
N GLY A 92 15.79 -2.48 -18.29
CA GLY A 92 15.92 -1.15 -17.73
C GLY A 92 14.59 -0.66 -17.17
N ARG A 93 14.38 -0.93 -15.89
CA ARG A 93 13.54 -0.08 -15.05
C ARG A 93 14.29 1.24 -14.90
N VAL A 94 13.83 2.28 -15.61
CA VAL A 94 14.02 3.64 -15.12
C VAL A 94 13.19 3.75 -13.84
N SER A 95 13.82 3.38 -12.72
CA SER A 95 13.39 3.84 -11.41
C SER A 95 13.22 5.35 -11.52
N ALA A 96 12.05 5.86 -11.11
CA ALA A 96 11.86 7.28 -10.86
C ALA A 96 13.13 7.79 -10.16
N ALA A 97 13.76 8.81 -10.76
CA ALA A 97 15.12 9.23 -10.47
C ALA A 97 15.41 9.08 -8.98
N ASN A 98 16.43 8.30 -8.64
CA ASN A 98 16.92 8.12 -7.28
C ASN A 98 17.02 9.48 -6.61
N SER A 99 15.98 9.92 -5.90
CA SER A 99 15.86 11.26 -5.33
C SER A 99 16.62 11.33 -4.00
N TYR A 100 17.75 10.62 -3.93
CA TYR A 100 18.52 10.46 -2.70
C TYR A 100 19.23 11.76 -2.31
N ASP A 101 19.54 12.63 -3.28
CA ASP A 101 20.51 13.71 -3.06
C ASP A 101 19.99 15.14 -3.29
N LYS A 102 18.74 15.34 -3.73
CA LYS A 102 18.20 16.69 -3.98
C LYS A 102 16.71 16.78 -3.64
N PRO A 103 16.31 17.48 -2.55
CA PRO A 103 14.92 17.88 -2.39
C PRO A 103 14.62 18.93 -3.46
N GLU A 104 14.09 18.47 -4.58
CA GLU A 104 13.69 19.33 -5.69
C GLU A 104 12.24 19.78 -5.49
N TYR A 105 12.00 21.08 -5.63
CA TYR A 105 10.66 21.63 -5.65
C TYR A 105 9.96 21.11 -6.91
N ILE A 106 9.02 20.18 -6.74
CA ILE A 106 8.16 19.72 -7.83
C ILE A 106 7.05 20.77 -7.96
N PRO A 107 6.94 21.50 -9.09
CA PRO A 107 5.88 22.48 -9.30
C PRO A 107 4.51 21.83 -9.19
N ASN A 108 3.47 22.62 -8.90
CA ASN A 108 2.11 22.14 -8.79
C ASN A 108 1.73 21.41 -10.10
N PRO A 109 1.14 20.19 -10.06
CA PRO A 109 0.69 19.47 -11.26
C PRO A 109 -0.24 20.30 -12.16
N SER A 110 -0.89 21.32 -11.58
CA SER A 110 -1.76 22.28 -12.26
C SER A 110 -1.02 23.22 -13.22
N ASP A 111 0.27 23.47 -12.98
CA ASP A 111 1.09 24.45 -13.73
C ASP A 111 1.60 23.88 -15.06
N TYR A 112 1.50 22.57 -15.27
CA TYR A 112 1.86 21.90 -16.53
C TYR A 112 0.73 21.90 -17.57
N GLY A 113 -0.35 22.65 -17.32
CA GLY A 113 -1.58 22.59 -18.10
C GLY A 113 -2.34 21.28 -17.86
N ARG A 114 -3.59 21.19 -18.35
CA ARG A 114 -4.37 19.94 -18.34
C ARG A 114 -3.78 18.96 -19.36
N GLY A 115 -2.62 18.37 -19.02
CA GLY A 115 -2.14 17.17 -19.66
C GLY A 115 -2.97 15.98 -19.19
N GLU A 116 -3.45 15.18 -20.14
CA GLU A 116 -4.05 13.90 -19.83
C GLU A 116 -2.98 12.99 -19.22
N VAL A 117 -3.10 12.70 -17.92
CA VAL A 117 -2.36 11.58 -17.33
C VAL A 117 -2.99 10.32 -17.91
N THR A 118 -2.49 9.89 -19.06
CA THR A 118 -2.66 8.49 -19.46
C THR A 118 -1.98 7.68 -18.38
N VAL A 119 -2.77 7.11 -17.46
CA VAL A 119 -2.40 5.92 -16.71
C VAL A 119 -2.22 4.83 -17.75
N GLY A 120 -1.05 4.84 -18.40
CA GLY A 120 -0.61 3.74 -19.21
C GLY A 120 -0.60 2.53 -18.28
N PHE A 121 -1.56 1.62 -18.49
CA PHE A 121 -1.32 0.22 -18.20
C PHE A 121 -0.01 -0.12 -18.90
N GLY A 122 1.09 -0.12 -18.14
CA GLY A 122 2.40 -0.46 -18.67
C GLY A 122 2.29 -1.78 -19.44
N HIS A 123 3.02 -1.86 -20.55
CA HIS A 123 3.01 -2.94 -21.53
C HIS A 123 3.49 -4.32 -21.01
N ASP A 124 3.41 -4.58 -19.70
CA ASP A 124 3.62 -5.88 -19.06
C ASP A 124 2.30 -6.58 -18.71
N ALA A 125 1.17 -6.11 -19.25
CA ALA A 125 -0.14 -6.74 -19.07
C ALA A 125 -0.61 -7.52 -20.31
N ILE A 126 0.29 -8.22 -21.02
CA ILE A 126 -0.13 -9.48 -21.65
C ILE A 126 -0.10 -10.53 -20.55
N ARG A 127 -1.15 -10.53 -19.72
CA ARG A 127 -1.47 -11.72 -18.95
C ARG A 127 -2.10 -12.69 -19.93
N GLU A 128 -1.51 -13.87 -20.09
CA GLU A 128 -2.25 -14.96 -20.74
C GLU A 128 -3.59 -15.12 -20.02
N ALA A 129 -4.66 -15.22 -20.81
CA ALA A 129 -6.00 -15.44 -20.31
C ALA A 129 -6.02 -16.76 -19.52
N GLY A 130 -5.93 -16.69 -18.19
CA GLY A 130 -5.94 -17.86 -17.30
C GLY A 130 -4.96 -17.83 -16.13
N ALA A 131 -3.93 -16.96 -16.12
CA ALA A 131 -2.86 -17.03 -15.11
C ALA A 131 -3.12 -16.23 -13.80
N ALA A 132 -4.37 -16.01 -13.41
CA ALA A 132 -4.70 -15.29 -12.19
C ALA A 132 -5.25 -16.24 -11.11
N TYR A 133 -4.41 -16.50 -10.11
CA TYR A 133 -4.73 -17.16 -8.82
C TYR A 133 -4.96 -18.67 -8.87
N SER A 134 -3.87 -19.44 -8.87
CA SER A 134 -3.86 -20.84 -8.40
C SER A 134 -3.35 -20.95 -6.96
N ASP A 135 -3.71 -19.98 -6.10
CA ASP A 135 -3.45 -20.05 -4.67
C ASP A 135 -4.80 -20.31 -3.99
N GLY A 136 -4.91 -21.47 -3.35
CA GLY A 136 -6.14 -22.20 -3.04
C GLY A 136 -7.04 -21.60 -1.96
N PHE A 137 -7.42 -20.34 -2.10
CA PHE A 137 -8.60 -19.79 -1.44
C PHE A 137 -9.63 -19.49 -2.50
N VAL A 138 -10.78 -20.16 -2.38
CA VAL A 138 -11.96 -20.04 -3.23
C VAL A 138 -12.16 -18.57 -3.60
N ARG A 139 -11.85 -18.24 -4.85
CA ARG A 139 -12.22 -16.96 -5.44
C ARG A 139 -13.74 -16.95 -5.36
N ALA A 140 -14.30 -16.27 -4.36
CA ALA A 140 -15.73 -16.01 -4.30
C ALA A 140 -16.08 -15.47 -5.69
N ASP A 141 -16.86 -16.24 -6.44
CA ASP A 141 -17.14 -15.94 -7.83
C ASP A 141 -17.77 -14.55 -7.85
N LEU A 142 -16.99 -13.54 -8.24
CA LEU A 142 -17.48 -12.18 -8.38
C LEU A 142 -18.74 -12.17 -9.28
N ALA A 143 -18.77 -13.09 -10.25
CA ALA A 143 -19.95 -13.40 -11.03
C ALA A 143 -21.15 -13.87 -10.17
N ALA A 144 -20.98 -14.80 -9.23
CA ALA A 144 -22.07 -15.26 -8.37
C ALA A 144 -22.61 -14.13 -7.46
N VAL A 145 -21.74 -13.29 -6.93
CA VAL A 145 -22.11 -12.12 -6.11
C VAL A 145 -22.84 -11.07 -6.95
N LEU A 146 -22.40 -10.85 -8.19
CA LEU A 146 -23.05 -9.96 -9.16
C LEU A 146 -24.42 -10.45 -9.63
N GLN A 147 -24.65 -11.77 -9.57
CA GLN A 147 -25.91 -12.41 -9.96
C GLN A 147 -26.91 -12.48 -8.81
N ASP A 148 -26.53 -12.14 -7.58
CA ASP A 148 -27.47 -12.09 -6.46
C ASP A 148 -28.46 -10.92 -6.62
N PRO A 149 -29.77 -11.19 -6.78
CA PRO A 149 -30.77 -10.15 -6.99
C PRO A 149 -30.88 -9.19 -5.79
N VAL A 150 -30.56 -9.64 -4.57
CA VAL A 150 -30.61 -8.80 -3.36
C VAL A 150 -29.50 -7.75 -3.42
N ILE A 151 -28.26 -8.17 -3.70
CA ILE A 151 -27.09 -7.28 -3.74
C ILE A 151 -27.24 -6.22 -4.83
N ARG A 152 -27.79 -6.58 -5.99
CA ARG A 152 -28.06 -5.65 -7.10
C ARG A 152 -29.12 -4.59 -6.75
N SER A 153 -30.06 -4.93 -5.87
CA SER A 153 -31.15 -4.04 -5.46
C SER A 153 -30.79 -3.12 -4.28
N MET A 154 -29.71 -3.43 -3.56
CA MET A 154 -29.23 -2.62 -2.44
C MET A 154 -28.63 -1.29 -2.92
N SER A 155 -28.66 -0.28 -2.06
CA SER A 155 -27.93 0.97 -2.26
C SER A 155 -26.46 0.83 -1.87
N ARG A 156 -25.59 1.68 -2.42
CA ARG A 156 -24.17 1.72 -2.08
C ARG A 156 -23.93 1.84 -0.58
N ALA A 157 -24.71 2.68 0.10
CA ALA A 157 -24.64 2.87 1.55
C ALA A 157 -25.05 1.61 2.33
N GLN A 158 -26.01 0.83 1.82
CA GLN A 158 -26.40 -0.45 2.45
C GLN A 158 -25.29 -1.49 2.33
N ILE A 159 -24.58 -1.53 1.19
CA ILE A 159 -23.42 -2.44 1.02
C ILE A 159 -22.25 -2.03 1.90
N GLU A 160 -21.94 -0.73 1.99
CA GLU A 160 -20.91 -0.23 2.90
C GLU A 160 -21.23 -0.57 4.36
N LYS A 161 -22.50 -0.48 4.75
CA LYS A 161 -22.97 -0.93 6.08
C LYS A 161 -22.78 -2.43 6.27
N MET A 162 -23.15 -3.25 5.30
CA MET A 162 -23.00 -4.71 5.38
C MET A 162 -21.53 -5.13 5.50
N ILE A 163 -20.62 -4.47 4.77
CA ILE A 163 -19.16 -4.65 4.92
C ILE A 163 -18.70 -4.34 6.35
N SER A 164 -19.22 -3.26 6.94
CA SER A 164 -18.89 -2.89 8.32
C SER A 164 -19.39 -3.93 9.32
N ASP A 165 -20.63 -4.40 9.15
CA ASP A 165 -21.27 -5.39 10.01
C ASP A 165 -20.53 -6.75 9.92
N ASP A 166 -20.19 -7.22 8.72
CA ASP A 166 -19.42 -8.45 8.50
C ASP A 166 -18.02 -8.36 9.11
N ARG A 167 -17.38 -7.19 9.02
CA ARG A 167 -16.08 -6.96 9.66
C ARG A 167 -16.17 -7.07 11.18
N GLU A 168 -17.24 -6.58 11.78
CA GLU A 168 -17.46 -6.69 13.22
C GLU A 168 -17.74 -8.14 13.63
N ARG A 169 -18.63 -8.84 12.91
CA ARG A 169 -18.91 -10.27 13.13
C ARG A 169 -17.66 -11.13 12.97
N MET A 170 -16.85 -10.88 11.93
CA MET A 170 -15.57 -11.55 11.74
C MET A 170 -14.64 -11.37 12.94
N LYS A 171 -14.49 -10.14 13.44
CA LYS A 171 -13.64 -9.87 14.62
C LYS A 171 -14.16 -10.57 15.87
N LYS A 172 -15.48 -10.58 16.07
CA LYS A 172 -16.11 -11.26 17.20
C LYS A 172 -15.93 -12.77 17.12
N SER A 173 -16.22 -13.39 15.98
CA SER A 173 -15.97 -14.82 15.77
C SER A 173 -14.49 -15.18 15.94
N ALA A 174 -13.57 -14.31 15.50
CA ALA A 174 -12.14 -14.51 15.69
C ALA A 174 -11.72 -14.40 17.17
N SER A 175 -12.32 -13.50 17.96
CA SER A 175 -12.07 -13.44 19.41
C SER A 175 -12.64 -14.64 20.15
N ASP A 176 -13.76 -15.18 19.65
CA ASP A 176 -14.43 -16.36 20.21
C ASP A 176 -13.82 -17.69 19.72
N LEU A 177 -12.71 -17.63 18.96
CA LEU A 177 -11.99 -18.78 18.37
C LEU A 177 -12.81 -19.58 17.35
N ASP A 178 -13.93 -19.04 16.86
CA ASP A 178 -14.69 -19.61 15.75
C ASP A 178 -14.11 -19.13 14.41
N PHE A 179 -13.03 -19.79 14.00
CA PHE A 179 -12.32 -19.46 12.77
C PHE A 179 -13.11 -19.84 11.51
N THR A 180 -14.00 -20.83 11.60
CA THR A 180 -14.86 -21.24 10.48
C THR A 180 -15.83 -20.14 10.10
N SER A 181 -16.54 -19.58 11.08
CA SER A 181 -17.46 -18.45 10.84
C SER A 181 -16.69 -17.18 10.49
N ALA A 182 -15.53 -16.93 11.12
CA ALA A 182 -14.70 -15.77 10.78
C ALA A 182 -14.21 -15.82 9.32
N ALA A 183 -13.82 -17.01 8.82
CA ALA A 183 -13.43 -17.19 7.42
C ALA A 183 -14.60 -16.90 6.46
N ARG A 184 -15.81 -17.35 6.81
CA ARG A 184 -17.01 -17.05 6.02
C ARG A 184 -17.29 -15.55 5.92
N TYR A 185 -17.30 -14.84 7.06
CA TYR A 185 -17.53 -13.39 7.06
C TYR A 185 -16.42 -12.61 6.34
N ARG A 186 -15.18 -13.09 6.37
CA ARG A 186 -14.08 -12.52 5.59
C ARG A 186 -14.37 -12.61 4.09
N ASP A 187 -14.83 -13.77 3.62
CA ASP A 187 -15.07 -14.02 2.20
C ASP A 187 -16.30 -13.23 1.70
N GLU A 188 -17.37 -13.15 2.51
CA GLU A 188 -18.56 -12.31 2.25
C GLU A 188 -18.18 -10.81 2.19
N MET A 189 -17.46 -10.31 3.20
CA MET A 189 -16.94 -8.94 3.24
C MET A 189 -16.08 -8.62 2.01
N TRP A 190 -15.21 -9.55 1.61
CA TRP A 190 -14.33 -9.36 0.45
C TRP A 190 -15.10 -9.31 -0.87
N ALA A 191 -16.09 -10.19 -1.05
CA ALA A 191 -17.00 -10.16 -2.20
C ALA A 191 -17.68 -8.80 -2.36
N LEU A 192 -18.24 -8.25 -1.27
CA LEU A 192 -18.89 -6.94 -1.28
C LEU A 192 -17.89 -5.79 -1.58
N GLN A 193 -16.66 -5.86 -1.07
CA GLN A 193 -15.62 -4.88 -1.39
C GLN A 193 -15.24 -4.91 -2.88
N GLN A 194 -15.17 -6.09 -3.49
CA GLN A 194 -14.91 -6.20 -4.93
C GLN A 194 -16.08 -5.66 -5.76
N TYR A 195 -17.31 -5.91 -5.32
CA TYR A 195 -18.50 -5.34 -5.94
C TYR A 195 -18.46 -3.80 -5.91
N LEU A 196 -18.12 -3.20 -4.77
CA LEU A 196 -18.00 -1.74 -4.63
C LEU A 196 -16.95 -1.12 -5.58
N LYS A 197 -15.86 -1.84 -5.89
CA LYS A 197 -14.84 -1.36 -6.84
C LYS A 197 -15.34 -1.32 -8.29
N VAL A 198 -16.22 -2.26 -8.66
CA VAL A 198 -16.79 -2.37 -10.01
C VAL A 198 -18.06 -1.53 -10.15
N TRP A 199 -18.66 -1.11 -9.04
CA TRP A 199 -19.83 -0.24 -9.01
C TRP A 199 -19.54 1.06 -9.76
N LYS A 200 -20.21 1.26 -10.90
CA LYS A 200 -20.23 2.55 -11.59
C LYS A 200 -21.39 3.37 -11.04
N ASP A 201 -21.10 4.53 -10.48
CA ASP A 201 -22.14 5.50 -10.14
C ASP A 201 -22.88 5.84 -11.46
N LYS A 202 -24.20 5.67 -11.48
CA LYS A 202 -25.06 6.03 -12.62
C LYS A 202 -25.35 7.52 -12.61
#